data_AF-A0A069PEJ4-F1
#
_entry.id   AF-A0A069PEJ4-F1
#
_cell.length_a   1.000
_cell.length_b   1.000
_cell.length_c   1.000
_cell.angle_alpha   90.00
_cell.angle_beta   90.00
_cell.angle_gamma   90.00
#
_symmetry.space_group_name_H-M   'P 1'
#
loop_
_entity.id
_entity.type
_entity.pdbx_description
1 polymer ?
#
loop_
_entity_poly.entity_id
_entity_poly.type
_entity_poly.pdbx_seq_one_letter_code
_entity_poly.pdbx_strand_id
1 'polypeptide(L)'
;MKALFPLLALLLPFCVYQAVHAQETPELSKDYDYLTRMHVPSAVVRCVAAFDHWVEFTPKYDTFIVPDRRVLSAKIESDSPVFSVGNPIPVDTIVIMRAFAKARGKPQWTRVDSRCGVRDGRVVGVALTPDVKPKIVR
;
A
#
# COMPACT_ATOMS: atom_id res chain seq x y z
N MET A 1 -7.40 2.57 -69.87
CA MET A 1 -6.70 3.11 -68.68
C MET A 1 -7.17 2.32 -67.47
N LYS A 2 -6.22 1.80 -66.69
CA LYS A 2 -6.43 0.88 -65.55
C LYS A 2 -7.10 1.62 -64.38
N ALA A 3 -8.10 1.01 -63.76
CA ALA A 3 -8.47 1.28 -62.38
C ALA A 3 -8.51 -0.07 -61.64
N LEU A 4 -7.34 -0.46 -61.13
CA LEU A 4 -7.19 -1.52 -60.14
C LEU A 4 -7.26 -0.85 -58.76
N PHE A 5 -7.61 -1.64 -57.73
CA PHE A 5 -7.59 -1.34 -56.30
C PHE A 5 -8.93 -0.96 -55.62
N PRO A 6 -9.78 -1.95 -55.34
CA PRO A 6 -10.61 -1.97 -54.14
C PRO A 6 -9.94 -2.91 -53.12
N LEU A 7 -9.07 -2.43 -52.22
CA LEU A 7 -8.56 -3.19 -51.05
C LEU A 7 -7.56 -2.32 -50.25
N LEU A 8 -8.10 -1.43 -49.42
CA LEU A 8 -7.41 -0.93 -48.23
C LEU A 8 -8.50 -0.76 -47.16
N ALA A 9 -8.99 -1.86 -46.59
CA ALA A 9 -8.51 -2.32 -45.29
C ALA A 9 -8.63 -1.17 -44.26
N LEU A 10 -9.80 -0.93 -43.66
CA LEU A 10 -10.27 -1.71 -42.50
C LEU A 10 -9.17 -1.87 -41.43
N LEU A 11 -8.44 -0.79 -41.11
CA LEU A 11 -7.46 -0.74 -40.03
C LEU A 11 -7.51 0.64 -39.34
N LEU A 12 -8.51 0.85 -38.50
CA LEU A 12 -8.42 1.78 -37.37
C LEU A 12 -8.89 1.04 -36.12
N PRO A 13 -8.09 0.12 -35.54
CA PRO A 13 -8.42 -0.47 -34.26
C PRO A 13 -8.02 0.48 -33.13
N PHE A 14 -8.95 0.67 -32.18
CA PHE A 14 -8.67 0.81 -30.74
C PHE A 14 -7.49 1.70 -30.34
N CYS A 15 -7.73 3.00 -30.17
CA CYS A 15 -6.79 3.90 -29.48
C CYS A 15 -7.50 4.80 -28.48
N VAL A 16 -8.30 4.24 -27.55
CA VAL A 16 -8.76 5.03 -26.39
C VAL A 16 -9.00 4.16 -25.14
N TYR A 17 -8.01 3.42 -24.67
CA TYR A 17 -8.02 2.93 -23.28
C TYR A 17 -6.60 2.92 -22.70
N GLN A 18 -5.96 4.09 -22.69
CA GLN A 18 -4.90 4.38 -21.72
C GLN A 18 -5.59 4.90 -20.45
N ALA A 19 -6.36 4.04 -19.78
CA ALA A 19 -6.65 4.25 -18.37
C ALA A 19 -5.35 3.93 -17.61
N VAL A 20 -4.40 4.87 -17.66
CA VAL A 20 -3.34 4.92 -16.69
C VAL A 20 -4.06 5.10 -15.36
N HIS A 21 -4.18 4.03 -14.59
CA HIS A 21 -4.53 4.10 -13.19
C HIS A 21 -3.42 4.93 -12.52
N ALA A 22 -3.59 6.26 -12.56
CA ALA A 22 -2.94 7.15 -11.61
C ALA A 22 -3.49 6.70 -10.27
N GLN A 23 -2.78 5.76 -9.64
CA GLN A 23 -3.03 5.32 -8.30
C GLN A 23 -2.84 6.57 -7.44
N GLU A 24 -3.96 7.25 -7.14
CA GLU A 24 -4.01 8.42 -6.27
C GLU A 24 -3.20 8.03 -5.05
N THR A 25 -2.02 8.63 -4.94
CA THR A 25 -1.21 8.43 -3.76
C THR A 25 -2.01 9.16 -2.69
N PRO A 26 -2.50 8.51 -1.63
CA PRO A 26 -3.25 9.21 -0.60
C PRO A 26 -2.38 10.37 -0.14
N GLU A 27 -2.83 11.61 -0.38
CA GLU A 27 -2.19 12.80 0.16
C GLU A 27 -2.07 12.57 1.67
N LEU A 28 -0.86 12.70 2.20
CA LEU A 28 -0.62 12.46 3.61
C LEU A 28 -1.45 13.47 4.39
N SER A 29 -2.50 13.01 5.07
CA SER A 29 -3.34 13.90 5.89
C SER A 29 -2.45 14.72 6.83
N LYS A 30 -2.79 15.99 7.03
CA LYS A 30 -2.14 16.89 8.00
C LYS A 30 -2.08 16.30 9.41
N ASP A 31 -2.94 15.31 9.69
CA ASP A 31 -2.98 14.57 10.95
C ASP A 31 -1.64 13.91 11.32
N TYR A 32 -0.73 13.69 10.36
CA TYR A 32 0.57 13.04 10.62
C TYR A 32 1.77 13.98 10.69
N ASP A 33 1.59 15.29 10.51
CA ASP A 33 2.70 16.27 10.55
C ASP A 33 3.46 16.25 11.88
N TYR A 34 2.80 15.85 12.96
CA TYR A 34 3.43 15.72 14.27
C TYR A 34 4.50 14.63 14.30
N LEU A 35 4.35 13.54 13.54
CA LEU A 35 5.36 12.50 13.40
C LEU A 35 6.61 13.03 12.71
N THR A 36 6.44 13.86 11.68
CA THR A 36 7.56 14.55 11.01
C THR A 36 8.29 15.48 11.98
N ARG A 37 7.57 16.21 12.84
CA ARG A 37 8.20 17.05 13.89
C ARG A 37 8.98 16.23 14.93
N MET A 38 8.58 14.98 15.16
CA MET A 38 9.32 14.04 15.99
C MET A 38 10.44 13.30 15.25
N HIS A 39 10.81 13.76 14.04
CA HIS A 39 11.87 13.18 13.21
C HIS A 39 11.61 11.71 12.81
N VAL A 40 10.34 11.31 12.75
CA VAL A 40 9.97 10.00 12.21
C VAL A 40 10.31 9.96 10.72
N PRO A 41 11.00 8.91 10.22
CA PRO A 41 11.31 8.79 8.80
C PRO A 41 10.04 8.83 7.94
N SER A 42 10.08 9.55 6.82
CA SER A 42 8.91 9.75 5.95
C SER A 42 8.28 8.44 5.46
N ALA A 43 9.08 7.40 5.21
CA ALA A 43 8.59 6.06 4.88
C ALA A 43 7.68 5.50 5.99
N VAL A 44 8.06 5.68 7.26
CA VAL A 44 7.27 5.22 8.42
C VAL A 44 5.97 6.01 8.51
N VAL A 45 6.02 7.34 8.34
CA VAL A 45 4.83 8.21 8.38
C VAL A 45 3.81 7.80 7.30
N ARG A 46 4.28 7.57 6.06
CA ARG A 46 3.43 7.08 4.97
C ARG A 46 2.83 5.71 5.27
N CYS A 47 3.58 4.83 5.91
CA CYS A 47 3.06 3.52 6.32
C CYS A 47 1.95 3.62 7.38
N VAL A 48 2.07 4.54 8.34
CA VAL A 48 0.99 4.78 9.32
C VAL A 48 -0.28 5.23 8.60
N ALA A 49 -0.18 6.22 7.71
CA ALA A 49 -1.31 6.70 6.91
C ALA A 49 -1.91 5.60 6.02
N ALA A 50 -1.08 4.78 5.39
CA ALA A 50 -1.56 3.67 4.57
C ALA A 50 -2.34 2.62 5.37
N PHE A 51 -1.95 2.34 6.62
CA PHE A 51 -2.69 1.44 7.48
C PHE A 51 -4.01 2.03 7.98
N ASP A 52 -4.03 3.33 8.30
CA ASP A 52 -5.24 4.04 8.70
C ASP A 52 -6.30 3.96 7.61
N HIS A 53 -5.92 4.23 6.37
CA HIS A 53 -6.83 4.06 5.23
C HIS A 53 -7.20 2.58 4.98
N TRP A 54 -6.23 1.66 5.06
CA TRP A 54 -6.49 0.24 4.82
C TRP A 54 -7.53 -0.37 5.78
N VAL A 55 -7.59 0.10 7.03
CA VAL A 55 -8.51 -0.47 8.03
C VAL A 55 -9.98 -0.17 7.71
N GLU A 56 -10.24 0.89 6.94
CA GLU A 56 -11.59 1.24 6.48
C GLU A 56 -12.18 0.13 5.60
N PHE A 57 -11.36 -0.54 4.80
CA PHE A 57 -11.80 -1.51 3.78
C PHE A 57 -11.61 -2.98 4.17
N THR A 58 -10.81 -3.27 5.21
CA THR A 58 -10.54 -4.65 5.59
C THR A 58 -11.75 -5.29 6.29
N PRO A 59 -12.16 -6.52 5.92
CA PRO A 59 -13.35 -7.15 6.50
C PRO A 59 -13.14 -7.56 7.97
N LYS A 60 -11.90 -7.81 8.37
CA LYS A 60 -11.58 -8.40 9.67
C LYS A 60 -11.49 -7.39 10.81
N TYR A 61 -11.00 -6.19 10.51
CA TYR A 61 -10.71 -5.16 11.51
C TYR A 61 -11.46 -3.87 11.17
N ASP A 62 -11.87 -3.12 12.19
CA ASP A 62 -12.50 -1.80 12.02
C ASP A 62 -11.63 -0.65 12.54
N THR A 63 -10.60 -0.97 13.33
CA THR A 63 -9.69 0.02 13.92
C THR A 63 -8.28 -0.53 13.94
N PHE A 64 -7.30 0.32 13.65
CA PHE A 64 -5.88 0.01 13.70
C PHE A 64 -5.14 1.14 14.40
N ILE A 65 -4.28 0.80 15.37
CA ILE A 65 -3.54 1.79 16.16
C ILE A 65 -2.08 1.37 16.27
N VAL A 66 -1.20 2.29 15.88
CA VAL A 66 0.23 2.21 16.15
C VAL A 66 0.55 3.24 17.23
N PRO A 67 0.93 2.83 18.46
CA PRO A 67 1.36 3.78 19.47
C PRO A 67 2.61 4.54 19.01
N ASP A 68 2.72 5.84 19.32
CA ASP A 68 3.85 6.68 18.89
C ASP A 68 5.21 6.08 19.22
N ARG A 69 5.38 5.49 20.41
CA ARG A 69 6.62 4.78 20.80
C ARG A 69 7.02 3.67 19.82
N ARG A 70 6.04 3.03 19.17
CA ARG A 70 6.24 1.97 18.18
C ARG A 70 6.53 2.53 16.80
N VAL A 71 5.97 3.70 16.47
CA VAL A 71 6.33 4.47 15.28
C VAL A 71 7.79 4.92 15.38
N LEU A 72 8.19 5.49 16.51
CA LEU A 72 9.56 5.94 16.78
C LEU A 72 10.57 4.79 16.82
N SER A 73 10.14 3.58 17.20
CA SER A 73 10.97 2.38 17.21
C SER A 73 10.76 1.48 15.99
N ALA A 74 10.20 2.01 14.88
CA ALA A 74 9.92 1.21 13.70
C ALA A 74 11.23 0.68 13.11
N LYS A 75 11.21 -0.59 12.69
CA LYS A 75 12.34 -1.20 11.98
C LYS A 75 12.18 -0.92 10.48
N ILE A 76 13.25 -0.47 9.84
CA ILE A 76 13.31 -0.26 8.40
C ILE A 76 14.34 -1.24 7.84
N GLU A 77 13.90 -2.15 6.99
CA GLU A 77 14.73 -3.14 6.31
C GLU A 77 14.87 -2.75 4.85
N SER A 78 16.10 -2.47 4.38
CA SER A 78 16.38 -2.03 2.99
C SER A 78 17.03 -3.11 2.13
N ASP A 79 17.29 -4.27 2.70
CA ASP A 79 17.91 -5.44 2.08
C ASP A 79 16.86 -6.45 1.58
N SER A 80 15.58 -6.13 1.71
CA SER A 80 14.48 -7.02 1.35
C SER A 80 13.85 -6.60 0.02
N PRO A 81 14.16 -7.28 -1.10
CA PRO A 81 13.64 -6.90 -2.40
C PRO A 81 12.19 -7.33 -2.62
N VAL A 82 11.59 -8.14 -1.73
CA VAL A 82 10.27 -8.74 -1.94
C VAL A 82 9.42 -8.66 -0.67
N PHE A 83 8.31 -7.92 -0.75
CA PHE A 83 7.40 -7.69 0.38
C PHE A 83 6.53 -8.91 0.73
N SER A 84 6.15 -9.73 -0.26
CA SER A 84 5.25 -10.87 -0.11
C SER A 84 5.78 -12.06 -0.91
N VAL A 85 5.91 -13.22 -0.28
CA VAL A 85 6.45 -14.44 -0.92
C VAL A 85 5.42 -15.12 -1.84
N GLY A 86 4.14 -15.11 -1.46
CA GLY A 86 3.07 -15.74 -2.26
C GLY A 86 2.62 -14.94 -3.48
N ASN A 87 2.94 -13.64 -3.50
CA ASN A 87 2.83 -12.77 -4.66
C ASN A 87 3.98 -11.75 -4.58
N PRO A 88 5.07 -11.96 -5.33
CA PRO A 88 6.25 -11.10 -5.26
C PRO A 88 5.91 -9.66 -5.62
N ILE A 89 5.93 -8.79 -4.62
CA ILE A 89 5.82 -7.34 -4.80
C ILE A 89 7.22 -6.77 -4.51
N PRO A 90 7.96 -6.33 -5.54
CA PRO A 90 9.25 -5.72 -5.33
C PRO A 90 9.18 -4.48 -4.42
N VAL A 91 10.16 -4.25 -3.57
CA VAL A 91 10.22 -3.07 -2.70
C VAL A 91 11.65 -2.65 -2.46
N ASP A 92 11.85 -1.37 -2.15
CA ASP A 92 13.16 -0.85 -1.76
C ASP A 92 13.36 -1.01 -0.26
N THR A 93 12.26 -0.85 0.51
CA THR A 93 12.29 -0.99 1.95
C THR A 93 11.02 -1.63 2.50
N ILE A 94 11.15 -2.31 3.63
CA ILE A 94 10.04 -2.80 4.44
C ILE A 94 10.09 -2.10 5.80
N VAL A 95 8.99 -1.43 6.14
CA VAL A 95 8.78 -0.86 7.47
C VAL A 95 8.00 -1.85 8.32
N ILE A 96 8.52 -2.14 9.52
CA ILE A 96 7.90 -3.06 10.48
C ILE A 96 7.67 -2.32 11.79
N MET A 97 6.44 -2.40 12.30
CA MET A 97 6.05 -1.81 13.57
C MET A 97 5.07 -2.73 14.31
N ARG A 98 5.07 -2.66 15.64
CA ARG A 98 4.07 -3.37 16.46
C ARG A 98 2.84 -2.50 16.62
N ALA A 99 1.68 -3.08 16.46
CA ALA A 99 0.41 -2.37 16.49
C ALA A 99 -0.68 -3.18 17.18
N PHE A 100 -1.86 -2.58 17.27
CA PHE A 100 -3.08 -3.22 17.73
C PHE A 100 -4.17 -3.05 16.68
N ALA A 101 -4.91 -4.11 16.43
CA ALA A 101 -6.05 -4.10 15.54
C ALA A 101 -7.30 -4.57 16.30
N LYS A 102 -8.40 -3.85 16.15
CA LYS A 102 -9.69 -4.20 16.76
C LYS A 102 -10.52 -5.00 15.77
N ALA A 103 -10.99 -6.16 16.21
CA ALA A 103 -11.82 -7.02 15.39
C ALA A 103 -13.17 -6.33 15.08
N ARG A 104 -13.58 -6.36 13.81
CA ARG A 104 -14.78 -5.69 13.33
C ARG A 104 -16.01 -6.18 14.08
N GLY A 105 -16.76 -5.23 14.67
CA GLY A 105 -17.98 -5.54 15.42
C GLY A 105 -17.76 -6.27 16.75
N LYS A 106 -16.52 -6.36 17.23
CA LYS A 106 -16.17 -6.98 18.51
C LYS A 106 -15.34 -6.02 19.38
N PRO A 107 -15.41 -6.11 20.71
CA PRO A 107 -14.57 -5.29 21.60
C PRO A 107 -13.11 -5.79 21.69
N GLN A 108 -12.79 -6.90 21.01
CA GLN A 108 -11.49 -7.55 21.11
C GLN A 108 -10.41 -6.80 20.34
N TRP A 109 -9.31 -6.51 21.03
CA TRP A 109 -8.06 -6.02 20.45
C TRP A 109 -7.04 -7.15 20.34
N THR A 110 -6.36 -7.19 19.21
CA THR A 110 -5.31 -8.17 18.94
C THR A 110 -4.00 -7.42 18.69
N ARG A 111 -2.92 -7.89 19.33
CA ARG A 111 -1.57 -7.44 19.00
C ARG A 111 -1.16 -8.00 17.65
N VAL A 112 -0.67 -7.14 16.78
CA VAL A 112 -0.23 -7.50 15.43
C VAL A 112 1.13 -6.89 15.15
N ASP A 113 1.90 -7.56 14.29
CA ASP A 113 3.05 -6.95 13.63
C ASP A 113 2.61 -6.48 12.25
N SER A 114 2.80 -5.20 11.99
CA SER A 114 2.41 -4.58 10.73
C SER A 114 3.65 -4.37 9.87
N ARG A 115 3.57 -4.84 8.62
CA ARG A 115 4.60 -4.71 7.60
C ARG A 115 4.07 -3.84 6.47
N CYS A 116 4.85 -2.87 6.05
CA CYS A 116 4.52 -1.96 4.96
C CYS A 116 5.68 -1.94 3.97
N GLY A 117 5.38 -2.25 2.72
CA GLY A 117 6.33 -2.27 1.62
C GLY A 117 6.36 -0.91 0.93
N VAL A 118 7.55 -0.34 0.77
CA VAL A 118 7.76 0.97 0.14
C VAL A 118 8.63 0.81 -1.10
N ARG A 119 8.20 1.37 -2.23
CA ARG A 119 8.95 1.46 -3.48
C ARG A 119 8.86 2.88 -4.04
N ASP A 120 10.00 3.45 -4.43
CA ASP A 120 10.10 4.81 -4.96
C ASP A 120 9.45 5.85 -4.04
N GLY A 121 9.61 5.65 -2.73
CA GLY A 121 8.99 6.46 -1.68
C GLY A 121 7.48 6.27 -1.50
N ARG A 122 6.82 5.40 -2.27
CA ARG A 122 5.38 5.12 -2.19
C ARG A 122 5.11 3.80 -1.47
N VAL A 123 4.04 3.76 -0.68
CA VAL A 123 3.57 2.50 -0.09
C VAL A 123 2.89 1.68 -1.17
N VAL A 124 3.40 0.47 -1.44
CA VAL A 124 2.88 -0.45 -2.47
C VAL A 124 2.13 -1.64 -1.88
N GLY A 125 2.21 -1.82 -0.56
CA GLY A 125 1.50 -2.90 0.12
C GLY A 125 1.59 -2.83 1.63
N VAL A 126 0.55 -3.34 2.29
CA VAL A 126 0.46 -3.45 3.74
C VAL A 126 0.02 -4.85 4.14
N ALA A 127 0.52 -5.34 5.26
CA ALA A 127 0.20 -6.67 5.78
C ALA A 127 0.27 -6.69 7.31
N LEU A 128 -0.56 -7.54 7.94
CA LEU A 128 -0.54 -7.80 9.37
C LEU A 128 -0.22 -9.27 9.66
N THR A 129 0.66 -9.51 10.62
CA THR A 129 0.99 -10.83 11.18
C THR A 129 0.43 -10.91 12.61
N PRO A 130 -0.13 -12.05 13.07
CA PRO A 130 -0.15 -13.37 12.43
C PRO A 130 -1.21 -13.56 11.34
N ASP A 131 -2.12 -12.60 11.15
CA ASP A 131 -3.48 -12.99 10.79
C ASP A 131 -4.13 -12.22 9.62
N VAL A 132 -3.36 -11.94 8.57
CA VAL A 132 -3.85 -11.66 7.20
C VAL A 132 -2.82 -12.17 6.16
N LYS A 133 -3.19 -13.21 5.37
CA LYS A 133 -2.45 -13.60 4.17
C LYS A 133 -2.42 -12.41 3.18
N PRO A 134 -1.29 -12.11 2.52
CA PRO A 134 -1.18 -10.96 1.62
C PRO A 134 -2.30 -10.96 0.57
N LYS A 135 -3.08 -9.87 0.50
CA LYS A 135 -4.14 -9.68 -0.49
C LYS A 135 -3.65 -8.70 -1.55
N ILE A 136 -3.67 -9.15 -2.80
CA ILE A 136 -3.32 -8.36 -3.99
C ILE A 136 -4.38 -7.26 -4.15
N VAL A 137 -3.96 -6.00 -4.15
CA VAL A 137 -4.75 -4.90 -4.70
C VAL A 137 -4.14 -4.63 -6.07
N ARG A 138 -4.88 -4.95 -7.12
CA ARG A 138 -4.57 -4.53 -8.50
C ARG A 138 -5.32 -3.23 -8.78
#